data_AF-A0A958KTQ5-F1
#
_entry.id   AF-A0A958KTQ5-F1
#
_cell.length_a   1.000
_cell.length_b   1.000
_cell.length_c   1.000
_cell.angle_alpha   90.00
_cell.angle_beta   90.00
_cell.angle_gamma   90.00
#
_symmetry.space_group_name_H-M   'P 1'
#
loop_
_entity.id
_entity.type
_entity.pdbx_description
1 polymer ?
#
loop_
_entity_poly.entity_id
_entity_poly.type
_entity_poly.pdbx_seq_one_letter_code
_entity_poly.pdbx_strand_id
1 'polypeptide(L)'
;MKTLILLASLVLCSCSFIERRTYSRANDPSQAWQEYEYNKRGPLEQEAMRELDLTQKKSLSENERYQVGLRMRVNQLEDQLRSPTEIEQYYKHKPFMASDSKRIEFLSLSDIYQKQSWLEKNVQVPMDKYNPEVEKAIKTGNLVPNMTRDAVIKSWGSPETVEVSGNPAYGNERWSYPSFGSNNINDYEETKQLYFENGVLKGWKTVRKAL
;
A
#
# COMPACT_ATOMS: atom_id res chain seq x y z
N MET A 1 72.48 51.85 -16.75
CA MET A 1 72.20 50.67 -17.62
C MET A 1 70.68 50.49 -17.60
N LYS A 2 69.97 50.86 -18.68
CA LYS A 2 69.63 49.99 -19.84
C LYS A 2 68.81 48.78 -19.33
N THR A 3 67.52 48.57 -19.63
CA THR A 3 66.74 48.83 -20.86
C THR A 3 65.23 48.84 -20.59
N LEU A 4 64.57 49.83 -21.19
CA LEU A 4 63.18 49.82 -21.66
C LEU A 4 63.02 48.70 -22.71
N ILE A 5 61.97 47.87 -22.63
CA ILE A 5 61.32 47.29 -23.82
C ILE A 5 59.81 47.39 -23.65
N LEU A 6 59.24 48.12 -24.59
CA LEU A 6 57.84 48.44 -24.83
C LEU A 6 57.52 47.81 -26.19
N LEU A 7 56.49 46.96 -26.26
CA LEU A 7 55.82 46.47 -27.49
C LEU A 7 54.62 45.63 -27.04
N ALA A 8 53.40 46.16 -26.95
CA ALA A 8 52.52 46.70 -27.99
C ALA A 8 51.96 45.63 -28.95
N SER A 9 50.63 45.47 -28.85
CA SER A 9 49.62 45.21 -29.89
C SER A 9 49.46 43.82 -30.52
N LEU A 10 48.28 43.23 -30.27
CA LEU A 10 47.32 42.58 -31.20
C LEU A 10 46.10 42.17 -30.34
N VAL A 11 45.11 43.04 -30.08
CA VAL A 11 43.98 43.43 -30.95
C VAL A 11 43.34 42.23 -31.68
N LEU A 12 42.12 41.87 -31.22
CA LEU A 12 40.88 41.60 -31.97
C LEU A 12 40.16 40.27 -31.71
N CYS A 13 38.90 40.44 -31.32
CA CYS A 13 37.76 39.58 -31.64
C CYS A 13 37.71 38.15 -31.05
N SER A 14 37.43 38.03 -29.76
CA SER A 14 36.46 37.02 -29.34
C SER A 14 35.07 37.63 -29.44
N CYS A 15 34.40 37.36 -30.56
CA CYS A 15 32.99 37.65 -30.73
C CYS A 15 32.23 37.15 -29.50
N SER A 16 31.61 38.09 -28.80
CA SER A 16 30.43 37.84 -28.01
C SER A 16 29.43 37.06 -28.85
N PHE A 17 29.48 35.74 -28.76
CA PHE A 17 28.32 34.88 -28.98
C PHE A 17 27.35 35.20 -27.84
N ILE A 18 26.72 36.37 -27.94
CA ILE A 18 25.35 36.51 -27.45
C ILE A 18 24.58 35.56 -28.36
N GLU A 19 24.53 34.30 -27.95
CA GLU A 19 23.35 33.51 -28.21
C GLU A 19 22.21 34.41 -27.74
N ARG A 20 21.47 34.97 -28.70
CA ARG A 20 20.07 35.25 -28.46
C ARG A 20 19.56 33.90 -27.97
N ARG A 21 19.48 33.74 -26.64
CA ARG A 21 18.49 32.88 -26.05
C ARG A 21 17.23 33.37 -26.72
N THR A 22 16.82 32.64 -27.77
CA THR A 22 15.44 32.59 -28.16
C THR A 22 14.73 32.49 -26.84
N TYR A 23 13.93 33.51 -26.52
CA TYR A 23 12.97 33.40 -25.45
C TYR A 23 12.22 32.14 -25.82
N SER A 24 12.63 31.01 -25.23
CA SER A 24 11.99 29.74 -25.34
C SER A 24 10.58 30.07 -24.94
N ARG A 25 9.72 30.07 -25.97
CA ARG A 25 8.27 30.05 -25.93
C ARG A 25 7.84 29.97 -24.49
N ALA A 26 7.49 31.14 -23.93
CA ALA A 26 7.05 31.29 -22.55
C ALA A 26 6.25 30.05 -22.20
N ASN A 27 6.78 29.25 -21.27
CA ASN A 27 6.12 28.06 -20.76
C ASN A 27 4.69 28.49 -20.49
N ASP A 28 3.78 28.06 -21.36
CA ASP A 28 2.37 28.24 -21.12
C ASP A 28 2.16 27.58 -19.75
N PRO A 29 1.73 28.35 -18.73
CA PRO A 29 1.57 27.78 -17.39
C PRO A 29 0.74 26.50 -17.44
N SER A 30 -0.20 26.39 -18.37
CA SER A 30 -1.00 25.18 -18.58
C SER A 30 -0.18 23.95 -18.98
N GLN A 31 0.88 24.10 -19.80
CA GLN A 31 1.75 22.99 -20.17
C GLN A 31 2.62 22.52 -18.99
N ALA A 32 3.13 23.46 -18.19
CA ALA A 32 3.90 23.13 -16.99
C ALA A 32 3.01 22.42 -15.94
N TRP A 33 1.75 22.84 -15.79
CA TRP A 33 0.78 22.16 -14.92
C TRP A 33 0.42 20.76 -15.44
N GLN A 34 0.21 20.59 -16.75
CA GLN A 34 -0.06 19.28 -17.35
C GLN A 34 1.11 18.31 -17.19
N GLU A 35 2.33 18.78 -17.40
CA GLU A 35 3.54 17.96 -17.22
C GLU A 35 3.75 17.59 -15.73
N TYR A 36 3.49 18.52 -14.81
CA TYR A 36 3.52 18.24 -13.38
C TYR A 36 2.46 17.21 -12.97
N GLU A 37 1.21 17.35 -13.44
CA GLU A 37 0.15 16.38 -13.18
C GLU A 37 0.49 15.01 -13.77
N TYR A 38 1.03 14.96 -14.99
CA TYR A 38 1.48 13.72 -15.63
C TYR A 38 2.59 13.04 -14.82
N ASN A 39 3.61 13.78 -14.42
CA ASN A 39 4.74 13.28 -13.64
C ASN A 39 4.31 12.77 -12.25
N LYS A 40 3.30 13.40 -11.63
CA LYS A 40 2.74 12.94 -10.35
C LYS A 40 1.82 11.73 -10.51
N ARG A 41 1.11 11.64 -11.64
CA ARG A 41 0.19 10.54 -11.94
C ARG A 41 0.93 9.21 -12.16
N GLY A 42 2.09 9.25 -12.82
CA GLY A 42 2.87 8.05 -13.15
C GLY A 42 3.17 7.14 -11.94
N PRO A 43 3.79 7.64 -10.85
CA PRO A 43 4.07 6.83 -9.67
C PRO A 43 2.83 6.26 -8.97
N LEU A 44 1.76 7.06 -8.88
CA LEU A 44 0.49 6.61 -8.28
C LEU A 44 -0.19 5.53 -9.12
N GLU A 45 -0.14 5.66 -10.44
CA GLU A 45 -0.65 4.66 -11.37
C GLU A 45 0.15 3.36 -11.29
N GLN A 46 1.49 3.45 -11.23
CA GLN A 46 2.35 2.28 -11.06
C GLN A 46 2.09 1.54 -9.74
N GLU A 47 1.85 2.26 -8.64
CA GLU A 47 1.49 1.65 -7.36
C GLU A 47 0.13 0.96 -7.43
N ALA A 48 -0.88 1.64 -7.97
CA ALA A 48 -2.20 1.05 -8.16
C ALA A 48 -2.14 -0.21 -9.06
N MET A 49 -1.28 -0.21 -10.08
CA MET A 49 -1.04 -1.39 -10.92
C MET A 49 -0.34 -2.52 -10.17
N ARG A 50 0.57 -2.22 -9.22
CA ARG A 50 1.19 -3.22 -8.33
C ARG A 50 0.15 -3.91 -7.47
N GLU A 51 -0.70 -3.14 -6.80
CA GLU A 51 -1.74 -3.67 -5.92
C GLU A 51 -2.79 -4.53 -6.64
N LEU A 52 -2.98 -4.31 -7.94
CA LEU A 52 -3.91 -5.06 -8.79
C LEU A 52 -3.23 -6.20 -9.56
N ASP A 53 -1.94 -6.48 -9.32
CA ASP A 53 -1.14 -7.47 -10.04
C ASP A 53 -1.09 -7.27 -11.58
N LEU A 54 -1.12 -6.00 -12.03
CA LEU A 54 -1.15 -5.62 -13.45
C LEU A 54 0.21 -5.14 -14.01
N THR A 55 1.27 -5.20 -13.22
CA THR A 55 2.60 -4.63 -13.55
C THR A 55 3.27 -5.19 -14.80
N GLN A 56 2.98 -6.43 -15.15
CA GLN A 56 3.64 -7.12 -16.27
C GLN A 56 2.98 -6.85 -17.63
N LYS A 57 1.86 -6.10 -17.67
CA LYS A 57 1.08 -5.91 -18.90
C LYS A 57 1.60 -4.73 -19.72
N LYS A 58 1.85 -4.98 -21.02
CA LYS A 58 2.26 -3.95 -21.98
C LYS A 58 1.15 -2.94 -22.28
N SER A 59 -0.11 -3.37 -22.23
CA SER A 59 -1.27 -2.49 -22.44
C SER A 59 -2.43 -2.95 -21.58
N LEU A 60 -3.09 -1.99 -20.93
CA LEU A 60 -4.30 -2.22 -20.13
C LEU A 60 -5.55 -2.13 -20.99
N SER A 61 -6.46 -3.09 -20.82
CA SER A 61 -7.84 -3.03 -21.30
C SER A 61 -8.60 -1.85 -20.67
N GLU A 62 -9.73 -1.46 -21.27
CA GLU A 62 -10.56 -0.36 -20.75
C GLU A 62 -11.03 -0.62 -19.32
N ASN A 63 -11.48 -1.85 -19.03
CA ASN A 63 -11.88 -2.24 -17.69
C ASN A 63 -10.71 -2.17 -16.70
N GLU A 64 -9.51 -2.62 -17.07
CA GLU A 64 -8.33 -2.53 -16.19
C GLU A 64 -7.92 -1.08 -15.92
N ARG A 65 -7.97 -0.20 -16.93
CA ARG A 65 -7.72 1.23 -16.74
C ARG A 65 -8.74 1.85 -15.77
N TYR A 66 -9.99 1.43 -15.87
CA TYR A 66 -11.03 1.85 -14.94
C TYR A 66 -10.73 1.37 -13.50
N GLN A 67 -10.35 0.10 -13.31
CA GLN A 67 -9.96 -0.43 -12.00
C GLN A 67 -8.74 0.28 -11.42
N VAL A 68 -7.71 0.53 -12.23
CA VAL A 68 -6.53 1.32 -11.82
C VAL A 68 -6.95 2.72 -11.39
N GLY A 69 -7.85 3.38 -12.13
CA GLY A 69 -8.39 4.69 -11.75
C GLY A 69 -9.14 4.67 -10.42
N LEU A 70 -9.95 3.65 -10.16
CA LEU A 70 -10.61 3.46 -8.86
C LEU A 70 -9.59 3.25 -7.75
N ARG A 71 -8.59 2.39 -7.96
CA ARG A 71 -7.55 2.13 -6.97
C ARG A 71 -6.76 3.39 -6.63
N MET A 72 -6.34 4.16 -7.63
CA MET A 72 -5.69 5.46 -7.41
C MET A 72 -6.57 6.39 -6.57
N ARG A 73 -7.89 6.39 -6.80
CA ARG A 73 -8.83 7.21 -6.04
C ARG A 73 -8.95 6.73 -4.59
N VAL A 74 -8.96 5.42 -4.34
CA VAL A 74 -8.91 4.86 -2.98
C VAL A 74 -7.65 5.34 -2.27
N ASN A 75 -6.47 5.17 -2.89
CA ASN A 75 -5.19 5.53 -2.28
C ASN A 75 -5.15 7.01 -1.90
N GLN A 76 -5.61 7.89 -2.80
CA GLN A 76 -5.73 9.33 -2.52
C GLN A 76 -6.64 9.65 -1.33
N LEU A 77 -7.76 8.93 -1.17
CA LEU A 77 -8.70 9.14 -0.08
C LEU A 77 -8.19 8.53 1.24
N GLU A 78 -7.49 7.40 1.19
CA GLU A 78 -6.80 6.82 2.34
C GLU A 78 -5.73 7.79 2.89
N ASP A 79 -4.96 8.45 2.01
CA ASP A 79 -3.96 9.47 2.38
C ASP A 79 -4.56 10.72 3.05
N GLN A 80 -5.87 10.94 2.86
CA GLN A 80 -6.61 12.06 3.45
C GLN A 80 -7.16 11.75 4.84
N LEU A 81 -7.13 10.49 5.30
CA LEU A 81 -7.54 10.14 6.66
C LEU A 81 -6.59 10.79 7.68
N ARG A 82 -7.12 11.74 8.46
CA ARG A 82 -6.32 12.51 9.44
C ARG A 82 -6.53 12.04 10.87
N SER A 83 -7.76 11.66 11.23
CA SER A 83 -8.08 11.29 12.59
C SER A 83 -7.75 9.82 12.87
N PRO A 84 -7.11 9.49 14.01
CA PRO A 84 -6.89 8.11 14.42
C PRO A 84 -8.18 7.28 14.44
N THR A 85 -9.30 7.88 14.85
CA THR A 85 -10.62 7.22 14.88
C THR A 85 -11.12 6.88 13.47
N GLU A 86 -10.90 7.74 12.48
CA GLU A 86 -11.29 7.48 11.10
C GLU A 86 -10.43 6.38 10.47
N ILE A 87 -9.12 6.42 10.74
CA ILE A 87 -8.18 5.39 10.30
C ILE A 87 -8.61 4.04 10.88
N GLU A 88 -8.82 3.97 12.20
CA GLU A 88 -9.27 2.75 12.86
C GLU A 88 -10.61 2.25 12.30
N GLN A 89 -11.62 3.12 12.19
CA GLN A 89 -12.92 2.76 11.64
C GLN A 89 -12.80 2.22 10.22
N TYR A 90 -11.99 2.86 9.37
CA TYR A 90 -11.81 2.42 8.00
C TYR A 90 -11.12 1.05 7.91
N TYR A 91 -9.92 0.90 8.48
CA TYR A 91 -9.15 -0.33 8.32
C TYR A 91 -9.77 -1.52 9.06
N LYS A 92 -10.51 -1.29 10.16
CA LYS A 92 -11.32 -2.32 10.81
C LYS A 92 -12.37 -2.92 9.89
N HIS A 93 -12.95 -2.12 9.00
CA HIS A 93 -14.04 -2.55 8.12
C HIS A 93 -13.62 -2.77 6.65
N LYS A 94 -12.40 -2.35 6.26
CA LYS A 94 -11.84 -2.50 4.91
C LYS A 94 -11.96 -3.92 4.34
N PRO A 95 -11.74 -5.01 5.12
CA PRO A 95 -11.92 -6.38 4.60
C PRO A 95 -13.34 -6.71 4.14
N PHE A 96 -14.35 -6.03 4.68
CA PHE A 96 -15.75 -6.25 4.31
C PHE A 96 -16.20 -5.36 3.14
N MET A 97 -15.34 -4.43 2.69
CA MET A 97 -15.58 -3.61 1.50
C MET A 97 -14.99 -4.30 0.28
N ALA A 98 -15.79 -5.17 -0.34
CA ALA A 98 -15.36 -6.09 -1.40
C ALA A 98 -14.76 -5.42 -2.65
N SER A 99 -15.07 -4.14 -2.92
CA SER A 99 -14.60 -3.42 -4.10
C SER A 99 -14.09 -2.02 -3.81
N ASP A 100 -13.22 -1.51 -4.68
CA ASP A 100 -12.69 -0.14 -4.57
C ASP A 100 -13.79 0.91 -4.72
N SER A 101 -14.82 0.67 -5.54
CA SER A 101 -15.99 1.55 -5.61
C SER A 101 -16.68 1.72 -4.26
N LYS A 102 -16.83 0.62 -3.49
CA LYS A 102 -17.41 0.66 -2.14
C LYS A 102 -16.52 1.37 -1.13
N ARG A 103 -15.20 1.20 -1.25
CA ARG A 103 -14.23 1.94 -0.43
C ARG A 103 -14.27 3.44 -0.71
N ILE A 104 -14.35 3.84 -1.98
CA ILE A 104 -14.51 5.25 -2.37
C ILE A 104 -15.80 5.82 -1.81
N GLU A 105 -16.91 5.08 -1.92
CA GLU A 105 -18.21 5.50 -1.38
C GLU A 105 -18.09 5.81 0.13
N PHE A 106 -17.52 4.89 0.90
CA PHE A 106 -17.29 5.06 2.34
C PHE A 106 -16.32 6.20 2.66
N LEU A 107 -15.15 6.24 2.00
CA LEU A 107 -14.11 7.24 2.25
C LEU A 107 -14.51 8.65 1.82
N SER A 108 -15.47 8.77 0.90
CA SER A 108 -16.00 10.07 0.46
C SER A 108 -16.93 10.73 1.48
N LEU A 109 -17.39 9.99 2.50
CA LEU A 109 -18.22 10.52 3.58
C LEU A 109 -17.36 11.37 4.52
N SER A 110 -17.83 12.56 4.85
CA SER A 110 -17.09 13.51 5.70
C SER A 110 -17.32 13.29 7.19
N ASP A 111 -18.45 12.71 7.58
CA ASP A 111 -18.89 12.59 8.97
C ASP A 111 -18.87 11.13 9.45
N ILE A 112 -18.46 10.94 10.71
CA ILE A 112 -18.38 9.62 11.36
C ILE A 112 -19.74 8.95 11.49
N TYR A 113 -20.80 9.73 11.72
CA TYR A 113 -22.17 9.21 11.79
C TYR A 113 -22.65 8.69 10.43
N GLN A 114 -22.31 9.39 9.34
CA GLN A 114 -22.60 8.93 7.98
C GLN A 114 -21.84 7.64 7.66
N LYS A 115 -20.55 7.59 8.02
CA LYS A 115 -19.72 6.37 7.88
C LYS A 115 -20.34 5.20 8.64
N GLN A 116 -20.77 5.41 9.88
CA GLN A 116 -21.41 4.38 10.69
C GLN A 116 -22.72 3.88 10.06
N SER A 117 -23.61 4.78 9.67
CA SER A 117 -24.86 4.42 9.00
C SER A 117 -24.62 3.70 7.67
N TRP A 118 -23.58 4.11 6.94
CA TRP A 118 -23.18 3.43 5.71
C TRP A 118 -22.73 2.00 5.95
N LEU A 119 -21.94 1.76 7.01
CA LEU A 119 -21.49 0.42 7.41
C LEU A 119 -22.69 -0.46 7.74
N GLU A 120 -23.62 0.00 8.56
CA GLU A 120 -24.82 -0.76 8.93
C GLU A 120 -25.66 -1.18 7.72
N LYS A 121 -25.72 -0.32 6.70
CA LYS A 121 -26.50 -0.57 5.48
C LYS A 121 -25.78 -1.46 4.46
N ASN A 122 -24.49 -1.20 4.21
CA ASN A 122 -23.74 -1.80 3.10
C ASN A 122 -22.86 -2.95 3.54
N VAL A 123 -22.40 -2.89 4.78
CA VAL A 123 -21.59 -3.92 5.39
C VAL A 123 -22.51 -4.69 6.32
N GLN A 124 -23.32 -5.57 5.73
CA GLN A 124 -23.87 -6.68 6.49
C GLN A 124 -22.68 -7.53 6.90
N VAL A 125 -22.04 -7.20 8.02
CA VAL A 125 -21.22 -8.16 8.74
C VAL A 125 -22.25 -9.04 9.43
N PRO A 126 -22.59 -10.25 8.95
CA PRO A 126 -23.00 -11.22 9.93
C PRO A 126 -21.76 -11.42 10.79
N MET A 127 -21.73 -10.78 11.96
CA MET A 127 -20.67 -10.92 12.96
C MET A 127 -20.28 -12.38 13.21
N ASP A 128 -21.20 -13.31 12.85
CA ASP A 128 -21.08 -14.73 13.09
C ASP A 128 -20.97 -15.62 11.83
N LYS A 129 -21.11 -15.09 10.60
CA LYS A 129 -21.03 -15.92 9.38
C LYS A 129 -19.73 -15.69 8.63
N TYR A 130 -18.75 -16.53 8.95
CA TYR A 130 -17.58 -16.73 8.10
C TYR A 130 -17.99 -17.33 6.74
N ASN A 131 -17.15 -17.15 5.71
CA ASN A 131 -17.24 -17.97 4.50
C ASN A 131 -17.23 -19.46 4.91
N PRO A 132 -18.07 -20.33 4.31
CA PRO A 132 -18.06 -21.78 4.57
C PRO A 132 -16.67 -22.43 4.62
N GLU A 133 -15.73 -21.96 3.80
CA GLU A 133 -14.34 -22.43 3.81
C GLU A 133 -13.62 -22.09 5.12
N VAL A 134 -13.74 -20.84 5.56
CA VAL A 134 -13.17 -20.36 6.83
C VAL A 134 -13.85 -21.05 8.01
N GLU A 135 -15.18 -21.24 7.96
CA GLU A 135 -15.92 -21.95 9.00
C GLU A 135 -15.44 -23.41 9.14
N LYS A 136 -15.24 -24.10 8.02
CA LYS A 136 -14.66 -25.45 8.00
C LYS A 136 -13.23 -25.45 8.56
N ALA A 137 -12.42 -24.45 8.21
CA ALA A 137 -11.06 -24.32 8.71
C ALA A 137 -11.04 -24.14 10.24
N ILE A 138 -11.89 -23.26 10.79
CA ILE A 138 -12.05 -23.07 12.24
C ILE A 138 -12.44 -24.40 12.91
N LYS A 139 -13.45 -25.10 12.38
CA LYS A 139 -13.94 -26.38 12.94
C LYS A 139 -12.88 -27.49 12.93
N THR A 140 -11.95 -27.44 11.98
CA THR A 140 -10.91 -28.48 11.80
C THR A 140 -9.55 -28.08 12.39
N GLY A 141 -9.42 -26.88 12.98
CA GLY A 141 -8.14 -26.37 13.47
C GLY A 141 -7.14 -26.10 12.35
N ASN A 142 -7.62 -25.78 11.14
CA ASN A 142 -6.78 -25.47 9.98
C ASN A 142 -6.69 -23.96 9.74
N LEU A 143 -5.65 -23.57 9.00
CA LEU A 143 -5.48 -22.20 8.49
C LEU A 143 -5.78 -22.18 7.00
N VAL A 144 -6.55 -21.19 6.57
CA VAL A 144 -6.80 -20.89 5.15
C VAL A 144 -6.50 -19.42 4.87
N PRO A 145 -6.06 -19.05 3.66
CA PRO A 145 -5.89 -17.65 3.30
C PRO A 145 -7.17 -16.84 3.52
N ASN A 146 -7.01 -15.54 3.78
CA ASN A 146 -8.09 -14.58 4.06
C ASN A 146 -8.85 -14.79 5.38
N MET A 147 -8.39 -15.67 6.27
CA MET A 147 -8.91 -15.70 7.65
C MET A 147 -8.65 -14.36 8.36
N THR A 148 -9.65 -13.82 9.05
CA THR A 148 -9.45 -12.68 9.95
C THR A 148 -8.66 -13.10 11.19
N ARG A 149 -8.06 -12.15 11.90
CA ARG A 149 -7.40 -12.38 13.21
C ARG A 149 -8.29 -13.20 14.16
N ASP A 150 -9.56 -12.82 14.28
CA ASP A 150 -10.53 -13.52 15.14
C ASP A 150 -10.78 -14.96 14.67
N ALA A 151 -10.83 -15.20 13.37
CA ALA A 151 -10.98 -16.56 12.82
C ALA A 151 -9.74 -17.42 13.11
N VAL A 152 -8.54 -16.85 13.02
CA VAL A 152 -7.30 -17.54 13.39
C VAL A 152 -7.28 -17.85 14.88
N ILE A 153 -7.63 -16.88 15.74
CA ILE A 153 -7.71 -17.11 17.20
C ILE A 153 -8.75 -18.19 17.53
N LYS A 154 -9.90 -18.20 16.87
CA LYS A 154 -10.91 -19.26 17.05
C LYS A 154 -10.43 -20.64 16.60
N SER A 155 -9.57 -20.71 15.58
CA SER A 155 -9.03 -21.96 15.04
C SER A 155 -7.84 -22.48 15.86
N TRP A 156 -6.91 -21.61 16.24
CA TRP A 156 -5.58 -21.96 16.76
C TRP A 156 -5.29 -21.42 18.18
N GLY A 157 -6.18 -20.62 18.74
CA GLY A 157 -5.96 -19.92 20.01
C GLY A 157 -5.13 -18.64 19.86
N SER A 158 -4.82 -18.01 20.99
CA SER A 158 -4.00 -16.80 21.01
C SER A 158 -2.54 -17.08 20.62
N PRO A 159 -1.91 -16.22 19.82
CA PRO A 159 -0.48 -16.34 19.51
C PRO A 159 0.38 -16.07 20.74
N GLU A 160 1.60 -16.59 20.73
CA GLU A 160 2.60 -16.33 21.77
C GLU A 160 3.17 -14.92 21.64
N THR A 161 3.50 -14.51 20.41
CA THR A 161 4.01 -13.17 20.12
C THR A 161 3.26 -12.54 18.96
N VAL A 162 2.93 -11.26 19.08
CA VAL A 162 2.38 -10.44 18.01
C VAL A 162 3.33 -9.27 17.75
N GLU A 163 3.90 -9.23 16.55
CA GLU A 163 4.73 -8.13 16.08
C GLU A 163 3.94 -7.28 15.07
N VAL A 164 3.83 -5.99 15.32
CA VAL A 164 3.11 -5.05 14.46
C VAL A 164 4.10 -4.31 13.56
N SER A 165 3.86 -4.31 12.25
CA SER A 165 4.65 -3.55 11.28
C SER A 165 3.98 -2.23 10.94
N GLY A 166 4.50 -1.12 11.46
CA GLY A 166 3.99 0.22 11.19
C GLY A 166 2.80 0.60 12.09
N ASN A 167 1.76 1.22 11.51
CA ASN A 167 0.57 1.62 12.27
C ASN A 167 -0.32 0.40 12.57
N PRO A 168 -0.64 0.10 13.84
CA PRO A 168 -1.51 -1.02 14.22
C PRO A 168 -2.87 -1.02 13.54
N ALA A 169 -3.40 0.16 13.21
CA ALA A 169 -4.68 0.27 12.53
C ALA A 169 -4.66 -0.40 11.15
N TYR A 170 -3.50 -0.45 10.47
CA TYR A 170 -3.37 -1.09 9.16
C TYR A 170 -3.42 -2.62 9.25
N GLY A 171 -3.32 -3.21 10.45
CA GLY A 171 -3.45 -4.66 10.64
C GLY A 171 -2.36 -5.49 9.95
N ASN A 172 -1.18 -4.90 9.75
CA ASN A 172 0.00 -5.59 9.25
C ASN A 172 0.76 -6.19 10.44
N GLU A 173 0.63 -7.50 10.61
CA GLU A 173 1.09 -8.19 11.82
C GLU A 173 1.80 -9.50 11.48
N ARG A 174 2.79 -9.86 12.30
CA ARG A 174 3.41 -11.18 12.31
C ARG A 174 3.11 -11.86 13.64
N TRP A 175 2.44 -13.00 13.57
CA TRP A 175 2.10 -13.79 14.76
C TRP A 175 2.99 -15.02 14.83
N SER A 176 3.44 -15.39 16.03
CA SER A 176 4.18 -16.62 16.26
C SER A 176 3.38 -17.58 17.14
N TYR A 177 3.39 -18.85 16.74
CA TYR A 177 2.82 -19.97 17.50
C TYR A 177 3.88 -21.04 17.71
N PRO A 178 3.96 -21.66 18.90
CA PRO A 178 4.77 -22.86 19.08
C PRO A 178 4.18 -24.01 18.26
N SER A 179 5.03 -24.84 17.63
CA SER A 179 4.55 -26.00 16.87
C SER A 179 4.16 -27.12 17.84
N PHE A 180 2.87 -27.44 17.92
CA PHE A 180 2.31 -28.44 18.84
C PHE A 180 2.66 -29.91 18.49
N GLY A 181 3.64 -30.15 17.62
CA GLY A 181 3.99 -31.49 17.12
C GLY A 181 5.47 -31.83 17.11
N SER A 182 6.35 -30.95 17.60
CA SER A 182 7.76 -31.32 17.76
C SER A 182 7.87 -32.24 18.96
N ASN A 183 7.77 -33.55 18.72
CA ASN A 183 8.34 -34.51 19.66
C ASN A 183 9.77 -34.04 19.91
N ASN A 184 10.12 -33.69 21.16
CA ASN A 184 11.46 -33.27 21.63
C ASN A 184 12.57 -34.31 21.39
N ILE A 185 12.37 -35.23 20.46
CA ILE A 185 13.30 -36.24 19.98
C ILE A 185 14.40 -35.59 19.12
N ASN A 186 14.16 -34.39 18.56
CA ASN A 186 15.15 -33.68 17.76
C ASN A 186 15.54 -32.36 18.43
N ASP A 187 16.83 -31.99 18.39
CA ASP A 187 17.45 -30.80 19.01
C ASP A 187 17.04 -29.45 18.38
N TYR A 188 15.78 -29.30 17.96
CA TYR A 188 15.27 -28.07 17.38
C TYR A 188 13.87 -27.70 17.86
N GLU A 189 13.66 -26.41 18.01
CA GLU A 189 12.35 -25.80 18.25
C GLU A 189 11.73 -25.38 16.90
N GLU A 190 10.46 -25.74 16.69
CA GLU A 190 9.70 -25.28 15.52
C GLU A 190 8.68 -24.21 15.94
N THR A 191 8.75 -23.04 15.30
CA THR A 191 7.80 -21.94 15.48
C THR A 191 7.07 -21.69 14.17
N LYS A 192 5.75 -21.62 14.19
CA LYS A 192 4.97 -21.20 13.03
C LYS A 192 4.74 -19.70 13.07
N GLN A 193 5.14 -19.01 11.99
CA GLN A 193 4.94 -17.57 11.81
C GLN A 193 3.82 -17.32 10.81
N LEU A 194 2.78 -16.60 11.20
CA LEU A 194 1.67 -16.17 10.36
C LEU A 194 1.88 -14.69 9.98
N TYR A 195 1.52 -14.34 8.75
CA TYR A 195 1.62 -12.99 8.21
C TYR A 195 0.24 -12.46 7.87
N PHE A 196 -0.13 -11.36 8.51
CA PHE A 196 -1.36 -10.64 8.27
C PHE A 196 -1.06 -9.36 7.50
N GLU A 197 -1.90 -9.09 6.51
CA GLU A 197 -1.92 -7.81 5.81
C GLU A 197 -3.36 -7.29 5.81
N ASN A 198 -3.56 -6.03 6.19
CA ASN A 198 -4.91 -5.46 6.31
C ASN A 198 -5.84 -6.29 7.22
N GLY A 199 -5.30 -6.91 8.28
CA GLY A 199 -6.06 -7.69 9.26
C GLY A 199 -6.52 -9.08 8.79
N VAL A 200 -6.06 -9.54 7.63
CA VAL A 200 -6.35 -10.88 7.10
C VAL A 200 -5.09 -11.69 6.85
N LEU A 201 -5.17 -13.01 7.07
CA LEU A 201 -4.07 -13.94 6.89
C LEU A 201 -3.70 -14.07 5.41
N LYS A 202 -2.45 -13.72 5.07
CA LYS A 202 -1.91 -13.84 3.72
C LYS A 202 -1.06 -15.08 3.52
N GLY A 203 -0.37 -15.51 4.56
CA GLY A 203 0.46 -16.71 4.51
C GLY A 203 1.09 -17.05 5.84
N TRP A 204 1.82 -18.15 5.86
CA TRP A 204 2.56 -18.60 7.02
C TRP A 204 3.81 -19.36 6.60
N LYS A 205 4.80 -19.43 7.49
CA LYS A 205 5.99 -20.28 7.33
C LYS A 205 6.34 -20.96 8.64
N THR A 206 6.99 -22.12 8.56
CA THR A 206 7.57 -22.78 9.72
C THR A 206 9.04 -22.40 9.80
N VAL A 207 9.47 -21.89 10.95
CA VAL A 207 10.86 -21.56 11.25
C VAL A 207 11.38 -22.61 12.23
N ARG A 208 12.59 -23.12 11.98
CA ARG A 208 13.29 -24.03 12.88
C ARG A 208 14.47 -23.32 13.49
N LYS A 209 14.65 -23.47 14.80
CA LYS A 209 15.80 -22.95 15.53
C LYS A 209 16.48 -24.12 16.22
N ALA A 210 17.78 -24.28 15.97
CA ALA A 210 18.60 -25.23 16.73
C ALA A 210 18.69 -24.75 18.18
N LEU A 211 18.54 -25.68 19.12
CA LEU A 211 18.67 -25.44 20.55
C LEU A 211 20.14 -25.29 20.97
#